data_AF-A0A954D391-F1
#
_entry.id   AF-A0A954D391-F1
#
_cell.length_a   1.000
_cell.length_b   1.000
_cell.length_c   1.000
_cell.angle_alpha   90.00
_cell.angle_beta   90.00
_cell.angle_gamma   90.00
#
_symmetry.space_group_name_H-M   'P 1'
#
loop_
_entity.id
_entity.type
_entity.pdbx_description
1 polymer ?
#
loop_
_entity_poly.entity_id
_entity_poly.type
_entity_poly.pdbx_seq_one_letter_code
_entity_poly.pdbx_strand_id
1 'polypeptide(L)'
;MLLILLVGFVAILAVGWEPIALVVLARPATLTEAQDVVEGTSGRRHLKIQGRVLRWRDELKPVGSWTIYFGESDVVAEVVEFSWGSQMLRATEWSPTGAVLAQFDQTSDPIAQRTEAPWWGDAQPQDRSTLDARRSSLSFGILEGQDLRGVDFSGSVLLAVRWSGADLTGASFASCLNGGPDFERAILTEADFSHSKLIGADLSHAVAHRARFAGTALPRARLTGASLVESDWTDAVLFLADLSNADLTGATGLEIEQLLQAGNWSLDDESRRTVFPPAIEAELRRRGLTDHFVPDGDWEERGWVRRFEDVDFSDFGFTYQDWTYTHFVRTDLSGARFEGVDLRDSAFIDTDLSTTSFVDADLDYADLSQARGLTVDQFVKARAWDLTSSYGTKVPEKLRAELERRGLQKKGQ
;
A
#
# COMPACT_ATOMS: atom_id res chain seq x y z
N MET A 1 -28.51 35.19 1.89
CA MET A 1 -29.25 34.13 2.60
C MET A 1 -29.75 33.13 1.56
N LEU A 2 -28.90 32.18 1.17
CA LEU A 2 -29.29 31.03 0.34
C LEU A 2 -28.56 29.83 0.94
N LEU A 3 -29.33 29.04 1.67
CA LEU A 3 -28.90 27.88 2.43
C LEU A 3 -28.77 26.71 1.43
N ILE A 4 -27.55 26.38 1.01
CA ILE A 4 -27.30 25.18 0.21
C ILE A 4 -27.05 24.04 1.21
N LEU A 5 -28.13 23.35 1.56
CA LEU A 5 -28.10 22.10 2.31
C LEU A 5 -27.45 21.04 1.43
N LEU A 6 -26.23 20.70 1.79
CA LEU A 6 -25.46 19.61 1.24
C LEU A 6 -26.02 18.37 1.99
N VAL A 7 -26.42 17.31 1.27
CA VAL A 7 -26.98 16.07 1.84
C VAL A 7 -26.33 14.92 1.09
N GLY A 8 -25.72 14.01 1.82
CA GLY A 8 -24.95 12.87 1.36
C GLY A 8 -25.56 11.61 1.98
N PHE A 9 -25.79 10.61 1.15
CA PHE A 9 -26.50 9.39 1.51
C PHE A 9 -25.52 8.21 1.48
N VAL A 10 -25.46 7.43 2.55
CA VAL A 10 -24.74 6.15 2.58
C VAL A 10 -25.78 5.05 2.41
N ALA A 11 -25.65 4.22 1.37
CA ALA A 11 -26.51 3.04 1.16
C ALA A 11 -25.73 1.77 1.52
N ILE A 12 -26.26 0.98 2.45
CA ILE A 12 -25.68 -0.29 2.90
C ILE A 12 -26.40 -1.43 2.17
N LEU A 13 -25.68 -2.23 1.39
CA LEU A 13 -26.21 -3.44 0.75
C LEU A 13 -25.46 -4.67 1.30
N ALA A 14 -26.19 -5.54 2.01
CA ALA A 14 -25.66 -6.84 2.44
C ALA A 14 -25.83 -7.87 1.31
N VAL A 15 -24.74 -8.38 0.75
CA VAL A 15 -24.74 -9.51 -0.18
C VAL A 15 -23.70 -10.52 0.28
N GLY A 16 -24.14 -11.67 0.80
CA GLY A 16 -23.23 -12.75 1.21
C GLY A 16 -22.43 -12.45 2.48
N TRP A 17 -21.53 -13.37 2.85
CA TRP A 17 -20.89 -13.45 4.17
C TRP A 17 -19.84 -12.36 4.45
N GLU A 18 -19.74 -11.33 3.60
CA GLU A 18 -18.93 -10.13 3.83
C GLU A 18 -19.75 -8.86 3.49
N PRO A 19 -19.80 -7.85 4.36
CA PRO A 19 -20.43 -6.58 4.02
C PRO A 19 -19.50 -5.71 3.15
N ILE A 20 -20.01 -5.24 2.01
CA ILE A 20 -19.35 -4.28 1.13
C ILE A 20 -19.92 -2.89 1.44
N ALA A 21 -19.05 -1.92 1.75
CA ALA A 21 -19.45 -0.51 1.89
C ALA A 21 -19.27 0.21 0.54
N LEU A 22 -20.37 0.66 -0.04
CA LEU A 22 -20.39 1.43 -1.29
C LEU A 22 -20.60 2.92 -0.96
N VAL A 23 -19.61 3.76 -1.22
CA VAL A 23 -19.74 5.22 -1.13
C VAL A 23 -19.88 5.76 -2.56
N VAL A 24 -21.04 6.36 -2.88
CA VAL A 24 -21.31 6.95 -4.20
C VAL A 24 -21.31 8.46 -4.08
N LEU A 25 -20.37 9.12 -4.74
CA LEU A 25 -20.28 10.58 -4.83
C LEU A 25 -20.92 11.05 -6.14
N ALA A 26 -22.04 11.79 -6.07
CA ALA A 26 -22.63 12.47 -7.24
C ALA A 26 -23.05 13.90 -6.91
N ARG A 27 -23.17 14.75 -7.94
CA ARG A 27 -23.56 16.17 -7.77
C ARG A 27 -24.97 16.28 -7.15
N PRO A 28 -25.28 17.33 -6.37
CA PRO A 28 -26.53 17.43 -5.61
C PRO A 28 -27.82 17.31 -6.45
N ALA A 29 -27.79 17.79 -7.70
CA ALA A 29 -28.95 17.76 -8.58
C ALA A 29 -29.33 16.36 -9.10
N THR A 30 -28.44 15.37 -8.97
CA THR A 30 -28.65 14.01 -9.50
C THR A 30 -29.20 13.00 -8.50
N LEU A 31 -29.18 13.30 -7.18
CA LEU A 31 -29.44 12.31 -6.12
C LEU A 31 -30.78 12.46 -5.38
N THR A 32 -31.64 13.39 -5.78
CA THR A 32 -32.91 13.68 -5.08
C THR A 32 -33.91 12.52 -5.02
N GLU A 33 -33.67 11.41 -5.73
CA GLU A 33 -34.54 10.22 -5.75
C GLU A 33 -33.74 8.91 -5.73
N ALA A 34 -32.89 8.70 -4.72
CA ALA A 34 -32.31 7.38 -4.44
C ALA A 34 -33.27 6.52 -3.60
N GLN A 35 -33.69 5.36 -4.11
CA GLN A 35 -34.54 4.40 -3.37
C GLN A 35 -33.91 3.01 -3.40
N ASP A 36 -33.90 2.35 -2.24
CA ASP A 36 -33.62 0.91 -2.12
C ASP A 36 -34.88 0.15 -2.55
N VAL A 37 -34.76 -0.65 -3.62
CA VAL A 37 -35.88 -1.41 -4.18
C VAL A 37 -35.55 -2.90 -4.14
N VAL A 38 -36.42 -3.65 -3.47
CA VAL A 38 -36.38 -5.12 -3.47
C VAL A 38 -37.19 -5.62 -4.66
N GLU A 39 -36.56 -6.31 -5.61
CA GLU A 39 -37.24 -6.79 -6.82
C GLU A 39 -37.44 -8.32 -6.77
N GLY A 40 -38.70 -8.76 -6.74
CA GLY A 40 -39.08 -10.17 -6.90
C GLY A 40 -38.80 -11.08 -5.68
N THR A 41 -39.02 -12.39 -5.88
CA THR A 41 -38.87 -13.44 -4.85
C THR A 41 -37.42 -13.84 -4.56
N SER A 42 -36.44 -13.25 -5.25
CA SER A 42 -35.01 -13.56 -5.10
C SER A 42 -34.34 -12.81 -3.94
N GLY A 43 -35.00 -11.81 -3.36
CA GLY A 43 -34.45 -11.01 -2.26
C GLY A 43 -33.29 -10.08 -2.64
N ARG A 44 -32.95 -9.95 -3.94
CA ARG A 44 -31.91 -9.04 -4.42
C ARG A 44 -32.37 -7.58 -4.27
N ARG A 45 -31.52 -6.76 -3.64
CA ARG A 45 -31.72 -5.32 -3.45
C ARG A 45 -31.02 -4.55 -4.56
N HIS A 46 -31.72 -3.59 -5.15
CA HIS A 46 -31.22 -2.75 -6.22
C HIS A 46 -31.30 -1.28 -5.83
N LEU A 47 -30.28 -0.50 -6.19
CA LEU A 47 -30.29 0.94 -6.02
C LEU A 47 -30.95 1.59 -7.25
N LYS A 48 -32.01 2.36 -7.02
CA LYS A 48 -32.73 3.09 -8.06
C LYS A 48 -32.44 4.58 -7.92
N ILE A 49 -31.98 5.23 -8.98
CA ILE A 49 -31.68 6.68 -9.00
C ILE A 49 -32.44 7.30 -10.20
N GLN A 50 -33.27 8.31 -9.93
CA GLN A 50 -34.08 9.02 -10.96
C GLN A 50 -34.86 8.07 -11.89
N GLY A 51 -35.54 7.08 -11.31
CA GLY A 51 -36.36 6.13 -12.08
C GLY A 51 -35.59 4.98 -12.75
N ARG A 52 -34.25 5.00 -12.77
CA ARG A 52 -33.41 3.96 -13.39
C ARG A 52 -32.87 2.97 -12.35
N VAL A 53 -33.03 1.68 -12.62
CA VAL A 53 -32.55 0.59 -11.76
C VAL A 53 -31.12 0.25 -12.14
N LEU A 54 -30.18 0.39 -11.20
CA LEU A 54 -28.82 -0.09 -11.40
C LEU A 54 -28.81 -1.62 -11.31
N ARG A 55 -28.57 -2.26 -12.46
CA ARG A 55 -28.44 -3.72 -12.56
C ARG A 55 -26.97 -4.08 -12.58
N TRP A 56 -26.53 -4.84 -11.58
CA TRP A 56 -25.21 -5.44 -11.55
C TRP A 56 -25.15 -6.51 -12.66
N ARG A 57 -24.08 -6.53 -13.48
CA ARG A 57 -23.76 -7.72 -14.27
C ARG A 57 -23.12 -8.72 -13.30
N ASP A 58 -23.57 -9.98 -13.34
CA ASP A 58 -23.24 -11.06 -12.38
C ASP A 58 -21.76 -11.52 -12.37
N GLU A 59 -20.80 -10.69 -12.76
CA GLU A 59 -19.37 -11.01 -12.68
C GLU A 59 -18.58 -9.77 -12.26
N LEU A 60 -18.46 -9.55 -10.94
CA LEU A 60 -17.63 -8.48 -10.39
C LEU A 60 -16.68 -9.09 -9.34
N LYS A 61 -15.38 -9.01 -9.66
CA LYS A 61 -14.26 -9.37 -8.77
C LYS A 61 -13.88 -8.13 -7.95
N PRO A 62 -13.41 -8.31 -6.70
CA PRO A 62 -12.98 -7.21 -5.86
C PRO A 62 -11.68 -6.61 -6.43
N VAL A 63 -11.42 -5.33 -6.17
CA VAL A 63 -10.21 -4.57 -6.54
C VAL A 63 -10.31 -3.86 -7.91
N GLY A 64 -10.66 -2.57 -7.85
CA GLY A 64 -10.56 -1.62 -8.96
C GLY A 64 -11.29 -0.30 -8.67
N SER A 65 -10.78 0.83 -9.16
CA SER A 65 -11.53 2.09 -9.23
C SER A 65 -12.53 2.01 -10.39
N TRP A 66 -13.83 2.04 -10.11
CA TRP A 66 -14.86 1.88 -11.13
C TRP A 66 -15.36 3.24 -11.65
N THR A 67 -15.29 3.45 -12.96
CA THR A 67 -15.95 4.59 -13.63
C THR A 67 -17.32 4.13 -14.15
N ILE A 68 -18.40 4.64 -13.55
CA ILE A 68 -19.76 4.39 -14.04
C ILE A 68 -20.12 5.46 -15.07
N TYR A 69 -20.25 5.07 -16.33
CA TYR A 69 -20.67 5.97 -17.40
C TYR A 69 -22.20 6.13 -17.40
N PHE A 70 -22.67 7.36 -17.23
CA PHE A 70 -24.05 7.74 -17.56
C PHE A 70 -24.06 8.22 -19.02
N GLY A 71 -24.88 7.59 -19.86
CA GLY A 71 -24.96 7.90 -21.29
C GLY A 71 -25.23 9.39 -21.58
N GLU A 72 -24.46 9.89 -22.55
CA GLU A 72 -24.42 11.22 -23.19
C GLU A 72 -24.70 12.44 -22.29
N SER A 73 -23.62 13.17 -22.00
CA SER A 73 -23.49 14.46 -21.30
C SER A 73 -23.32 14.43 -19.77
N ASP A 74 -22.04 14.44 -19.37
CA ASP A 74 -21.44 14.98 -18.14
C ASP A 74 -22.01 14.61 -16.77
N VAL A 75 -21.68 13.41 -16.28
CA VAL A 75 -21.60 13.11 -14.83
C VAL A 75 -20.42 12.16 -14.57
N VAL A 76 -19.45 12.60 -13.77
CA VAL A 76 -18.34 11.77 -13.23
C VAL A 76 -18.66 11.48 -11.77
N ALA A 77 -18.92 10.21 -11.45
CA ALA A 77 -18.98 9.70 -10.08
C ALA A 77 -17.81 8.73 -9.92
N GLU A 78 -16.99 8.92 -8.90
CA GLU A 78 -15.88 8.04 -8.55
C GLU A 78 -16.34 7.13 -7.41
N VAL A 79 -16.27 5.82 -7.61
CA VAL A 79 -16.63 4.81 -6.62
C VAL A 79 -15.33 4.26 -6.05
N VAL A 80 -15.08 4.50 -4.76
CA VAL A 80 -13.95 3.92 -4.03
C VAL A 80 -14.49 2.79 -3.16
N GLU A 81 -14.07 1.56 -3.47
CA GLU A 81 -14.45 0.36 -2.74
C GLU A 81 -13.45 0.13 -1.60
N PHE A 82 -13.94 -0.06 -0.37
CA PHE A 82 -13.13 -0.48 0.77
C PHE A 82 -13.72 -1.78 1.35
N SER A 83 -12.90 -2.82 1.44
CA SER A 83 -13.21 -4.01 2.24
C SER A 83 -12.50 -3.88 3.59
N TRP A 84 -13.27 -3.84 4.68
CA TRP A 84 -12.73 -3.91 6.04
C TRP A 84 -13.76 -4.46 7.04
N GLY A 85 -13.81 -5.79 7.17
CA GLY A 85 -14.49 -6.47 8.29
C GLY A 85 -15.98 -6.11 8.49
N SER A 86 -16.57 -6.65 9.54
CA SER A 86 -18.03 -6.68 9.73
C SER A 86 -18.66 -5.45 10.40
N GLN A 87 -18.19 -4.21 10.13
CA GLN A 87 -18.68 -3.02 10.85
C GLN A 87 -19.28 -1.93 9.94
N MET A 88 -20.33 -1.26 10.44
CA MET A 88 -21.13 -0.26 9.72
C MET A 88 -20.63 1.18 9.91
N LEU A 89 -20.73 1.99 8.85
CA LEU A 89 -20.53 3.45 8.88
C LEU A 89 -21.85 4.17 9.20
N ARG A 90 -21.83 5.19 10.08
CA ARG A 90 -22.92 6.16 10.26
C ARG A 90 -22.41 7.58 10.04
N ALA A 91 -23.11 8.35 9.21
CA ALA A 91 -22.85 9.79 9.06
C ALA A 91 -23.70 10.56 10.08
N THR A 92 -23.06 11.36 10.93
CA THR A 92 -23.70 12.19 11.96
C THR A 92 -23.11 13.60 11.88
N GLU A 93 -23.98 14.56 11.53
CA GLU A 93 -23.80 16.02 11.50
C GLU A 93 -23.09 16.67 10.28
N TRP A 94 -23.66 17.81 9.85
CA TRP A 94 -23.33 18.56 8.63
C TRP A 94 -22.97 20.01 8.98
N SER A 95 -21.80 20.49 8.52
CA SER A 95 -21.42 21.91 8.58
C SER A 95 -21.61 22.60 7.21
N PRO A 96 -22.12 23.84 7.13
CA PRO A 96 -22.34 24.57 5.88
C PRO A 96 -21.08 24.94 5.08
N THR A 97 -19.89 24.59 5.57
CA THR A 97 -18.60 25.02 5.00
C THR A 97 -17.69 23.86 4.54
N GLY A 98 -18.20 22.64 4.44
CA GLY A 98 -17.62 21.62 3.54
C GLY A 98 -16.65 20.60 4.14
N ALA A 99 -16.55 20.46 5.47
CA ALA A 99 -15.97 19.25 6.06
C ALA A 99 -17.07 18.25 6.42
N VAL A 100 -16.96 17.01 5.94
CA VAL A 100 -17.81 15.89 6.36
C VAL A 100 -16.98 15.05 7.33
N LEU A 101 -17.37 15.01 8.61
CA LEU A 101 -16.83 14.02 9.56
C LEU A 101 -17.65 12.72 9.40
N ALA A 102 -16.99 11.61 9.05
CA ALA A 102 -17.61 10.28 9.11
C ALA A 102 -17.30 9.62 10.46
N GLN A 103 -18.32 9.08 11.13
CA GLN A 103 -18.22 8.38 12.40
C GLN A 103 -18.19 6.85 12.15
N PHE A 104 -17.27 6.14 12.80
CA PHE A 104 -17.25 4.67 12.83
C PHE A 104 -18.08 4.17 14.03
N ASP A 105 -19.02 3.24 13.79
CA ASP A 105 -19.90 2.70 14.84
C ASP A 105 -19.11 1.78 15.80
N GLN A 106 -19.35 1.94 17.11
CA GLN A 106 -18.57 1.34 18.18
C GLN A 106 -19.11 -0.05 18.54
N THR A 107 -18.31 -1.09 18.34
CA THR A 107 -18.20 -2.19 19.32
C THR A 107 -16.90 -2.94 19.09
N SER A 108 -15.98 -2.88 20.07
CA SER A 108 -14.73 -3.66 20.24
C SER A 108 -13.39 -3.17 19.64
N ASP A 109 -13.32 -1.99 19.00
CA ASP A 109 -12.06 -1.47 18.42
C ASP A 109 -11.31 -0.47 19.33
N PRO A 110 -9.96 -0.53 19.51
CA PRO A 110 -9.16 0.55 20.10
C PRO A 110 -9.30 1.93 19.44
N ILE A 111 -9.88 2.04 18.23
CA ILE A 111 -10.30 3.31 17.61
C ILE A 111 -11.41 4.02 18.41
N ALA A 112 -12.19 3.32 19.24
CA ALA A 112 -13.36 3.85 19.94
C ALA A 112 -13.08 4.88 21.06
N GLN A 113 -11.81 5.09 21.44
CA GLN A 113 -11.42 6.10 22.44
C GLN A 113 -11.00 7.46 21.84
N ARG A 114 -11.15 7.64 20.52
CA ARG A 114 -10.74 8.86 19.81
C ARG A 114 -11.82 9.93 19.88
N THR A 115 -11.42 11.16 20.15
CA THR A 115 -12.32 12.32 20.19
C THR A 115 -12.58 12.84 18.78
N GLU A 116 -13.77 13.37 18.51
CA GLU A 116 -13.99 14.14 17.29
C GLU A 116 -13.07 15.36 17.28
N ALA A 117 -12.42 15.62 16.15
CA ALA A 117 -11.59 16.80 16.00
C ALA A 117 -12.47 18.05 16.17
N PRO A 118 -12.05 19.07 16.94
CA PRO A 118 -12.78 20.33 16.99
C PRO A 118 -12.86 20.94 15.58
N TRP A 119 -14.01 21.54 15.25
CA TRP A 119 -14.20 22.24 13.98
C TRP A 119 -13.13 23.33 13.78
N TRP A 120 -12.37 23.26 12.68
CA TRP A 120 -11.21 24.14 12.43
C TRP A 120 -11.50 25.38 11.58
N GLY A 121 -12.70 25.49 11.00
CA GLY A 121 -12.99 26.56 10.03
C GLY A 121 -13.00 27.97 10.63
N ASP A 122 -13.19 28.11 11.94
CA ASP A 122 -13.26 29.42 12.60
C ASP A 122 -11.91 29.87 13.23
N ALA A 123 -10.93 28.96 13.33
CA ALA A 123 -9.60 29.29 13.87
C ALA A 123 -8.79 30.11 12.86
N GLN A 124 -8.22 31.24 13.30
CA GLN A 124 -7.31 32.02 12.46
C GLN A 124 -6.07 31.19 12.12
N PRO A 125 -5.42 31.39 10.95
CA PRO A 125 -4.24 30.63 10.55
C PRO A 125 -3.15 30.59 11.62
N GLN A 126 -2.90 31.71 12.31
CA GLN A 126 -1.93 31.76 13.41
C GLN A 126 -2.30 30.87 14.62
N ASP A 127 -3.58 30.65 14.87
CA ASP A 127 -4.07 29.89 16.03
C ASP A 127 -4.05 28.37 15.76
N ARG A 128 -4.09 27.97 14.48
CA ARG A 128 -4.09 26.55 14.08
C ARG A 128 -2.79 25.85 14.43
N SER A 129 -1.65 26.54 14.42
CA SER A 129 -0.36 25.98 14.85
C SER A 129 -0.30 25.55 16.32
N THR A 130 -1.25 26.01 17.14
CA THR A 130 -1.35 25.67 18.57
C THR A 130 -2.39 24.59 18.87
N LEU A 131 -3.06 24.08 17.84
CA LEU A 131 -4.14 23.12 18.01
C LEU A 131 -3.58 21.72 18.26
N ASP A 132 -4.02 21.09 19.35
CA ASP A 132 -3.79 19.68 19.63
C ASP A 132 -4.92 18.87 18.95
N ALA A 133 -4.57 18.14 17.89
CA ALA A 133 -5.46 17.23 17.17
C ALA A 133 -5.14 15.77 17.47
N ARG A 134 -4.40 15.46 18.55
CA ARG A 134 -4.00 14.11 18.92
C ARG A 134 -5.22 13.22 19.06
N ARG A 135 -5.07 11.98 18.59
CA ARG A 135 -6.09 10.92 18.73
C ARG A 135 -7.47 11.36 18.23
N SER A 136 -7.49 12.20 17.21
CA SER A 136 -8.72 12.62 16.56
C SER A 136 -9.11 11.67 15.44
N SER A 137 -10.39 11.68 15.05
CA SER A 137 -10.85 11.04 13.81
C SER A 137 -11.20 12.11 12.79
N LEU A 138 -10.50 12.09 11.67
CA LEU A 138 -10.72 12.96 10.51
C LEU A 138 -10.77 12.06 9.28
N SER A 139 -11.97 11.78 8.82
CA SER A 139 -12.15 11.03 7.58
C SER A 139 -12.70 11.98 6.53
N PHE A 140 -12.09 12.01 5.34
CA PHE A 140 -12.53 12.82 4.19
C PHE A 140 -12.48 14.35 4.42
N GLY A 141 -11.67 14.80 5.37
CA GLY A 141 -11.47 16.24 5.63
C GLY A 141 -10.77 16.93 4.46
N ILE A 142 -11.11 18.20 4.21
CA ILE A 142 -10.47 19.04 3.18
C ILE A 142 -9.70 20.17 3.87
N LEU A 143 -8.38 20.10 3.76
CA LEU A 143 -7.39 20.97 4.43
C LEU A 143 -6.32 21.43 3.44
N GLU A 144 -6.69 21.48 2.16
CA GLU A 144 -5.84 21.93 1.07
C GLU A 144 -5.34 23.36 1.33
N GLY A 145 -4.04 23.57 1.13
CA GLY A 145 -3.38 24.87 1.25
C GLY A 145 -3.40 25.52 2.64
N GLN A 146 -3.79 24.81 3.69
CA GLN A 146 -3.89 25.40 5.04
C GLN A 146 -2.52 25.49 5.73
N ASP A 147 -2.35 26.50 6.58
CA ASP A 147 -1.23 26.58 7.53
C ASP A 147 -1.55 25.77 8.79
N LEU A 148 -0.80 24.69 8.97
CA LEU A 148 -0.96 23.66 10.00
C LEU A 148 0.41 23.29 10.60
N ARG A 149 1.34 24.24 10.58
CA ARG A 149 2.70 24.04 11.09
C ARG A 149 2.67 23.69 12.57
N GLY A 150 3.46 22.68 12.96
CA GLY A 150 3.59 22.24 14.34
C GLY A 150 2.35 21.56 14.92
N VAL A 151 1.28 21.36 14.13
CA VAL A 151 0.06 20.71 14.63
C VAL A 151 0.36 19.25 14.94
N ASP A 152 -0.16 18.80 16.07
CA ASP A 152 0.02 17.43 16.52
C ASP A 152 -1.22 16.60 16.21
N PHE A 153 -1.13 15.73 15.20
CA PHE A 153 -2.12 14.74 14.84
C PHE A 153 -1.80 13.35 15.41
N SER A 154 -0.84 13.21 16.33
CA SER A 154 -0.33 11.89 16.72
C SER A 154 -1.44 10.96 17.21
N GLY A 155 -1.41 9.73 16.69
CA GLY A 155 -2.39 8.70 17.01
C GLY A 155 -3.78 8.96 16.43
N SER A 156 -3.94 9.85 15.44
CA SER A 156 -5.21 10.12 14.77
C SER A 156 -5.54 9.13 13.66
N VAL A 157 -6.84 9.06 13.30
CA VAL A 157 -7.31 8.34 12.09
C VAL A 157 -7.48 9.42 11.03
N LEU A 158 -6.67 9.38 9.96
CA LEU A 158 -6.73 10.36 8.87
C LEU A 158 -7.01 9.63 7.54
N LEU A 159 -8.24 9.18 7.36
CA LEU A 159 -8.64 8.43 6.16
C LEU A 159 -9.03 9.39 5.04
N ALA A 160 -8.37 9.29 3.89
CA ALA A 160 -8.65 10.06 2.69
C ALA A 160 -8.77 11.58 2.93
N VAL A 161 -7.97 12.12 3.85
CA VAL A 161 -7.92 13.56 4.12
C VAL A 161 -7.07 14.24 3.05
N ARG A 162 -7.53 15.38 2.55
CA ARG A 162 -6.83 16.18 1.54
C ARG A 162 -6.03 17.30 2.20
N TRP A 163 -4.72 17.23 2.10
CA TRP A 163 -3.72 18.18 2.59
C TRP A 163 -2.91 18.78 1.45
N SER A 164 -3.38 18.68 0.20
CA SER A 164 -2.61 19.10 -0.96
C SER A 164 -2.20 20.57 -0.83
N GLY A 165 -0.90 20.83 -0.98
CA GLY A 165 -0.31 22.17 -0.82
C GLY A 165 -0.35 22.76 0.60
N ALA A 166 -0.78 22.02 1.62
CA ALA A 166 -0.79 22.50 3.01
C ALA A 166 0.64 22.69 3.55
N ASP A 167 0.82 23.64 4.47
CA ASP A 167 2.05 23.80 5.24
C ASP A 167 1.93 23.05 6.56
N LEU A 168 2.61 21.90 6.62
CA LEU A 168 2.66 20.95 7.72
C LEU A 168 4.07 20.89 8.31
N THR A 169 4.85 21.97 8.18
CA THR A 169 6.21 22.04 8.73
C THR A 169 6.19 21.73 10.23
N GLY A 170 6.96 20.72 10.65
CA GLY A 170 7.04 20.26 12.04
C GLY A 170 5.77 19.60 12.59
N ALA A 171 4.77 19.30 11.74
CA ALA A 171 3.56 18.61 12.19
C ALA A 171 3.86 17.15 12.58
N SER A 172 3.15 16.62 13.58
CA SER A 172 3.29 15.24 14.00
C SER A 172 2.12 14.39 13.51
N PHE A 173 2.44 13.33 12.77
CA PHE A 173 1.57 12.24 12.34
C PHE A 173 1.99 10.90 12.97
N ALA A 174 2.76 10.94 14.07
CA ALA A 174 3.28 9.74 14.70
C ALA A 174 2.16 8.78 15.10
N SER A 175 2.32 7.49 14.80
CA SER A 175 1.34 6.44 15.10
C SER A 175 -0.07 6.66 14.50
N CYS A 176 -0.19 7.46 13.44
CA CYS A 176 -1.46 7.65 12.74
C CYS A 176 -1.86 6.45 11.89
N LEU A 177 -3.17 6.26 11.74
CA LEU A 177 -3.76 5.32 10.77
C LEU A 177 -4.29 6.13 9.59
N ASN A 178 -3.54 6.14 8.49
CA ASN A 178 -3.92 6.85 7.29
C ASN A 178 -4.11 5.84 6.14
N GLY A 179 -5.14 6.08 5.35
CA GLY A 179 -5.45 5.31 4.14
C GLY A 179 -5.80 6.28 3.03
N GLY A 180 -4.93 6.36 2.02
CA GLY A 180 -5.03 7.28 0.88
C GLY A 180 -5.06 8.77 1.23
N PRO A 181 -4.32 9.29 2.25
CA PRO A 181 -4.24 10.73 2.41
C PRO A 181 -3.54 11.37 1.21
N ASP A 182 -3.99 12.57 0.86
CA ASP A 182 -3.40 13.36 -0.21
C ASP A 182 -2.55 14.46 0.41
N PHE A 183 -1.23 14.35 0.27
CA PHE A 183 -0.20 15.32 0.64
C PHE A 183 0.48 15.88 -0.63
N GLU A 184 -0.16 15.84 -1.79
CA GLU A 184 0.42 16.31 -3.04
C GLU A 184 0.92 17.76 -2.85
N ARG A 185 2.19 18.02 -3.14
CA ARG A 185 2.83 19.34 -3.01
C ARG A 185 2.79 19.96 -1.60
N ALA A 186 2.48 19.19 -0.57
CA ALA A 186 2.50 19.69 0.82
C ALA A 186 3.93 20.00 1.28
N ILE A 187 4.07 20.94 2.22
CA ILE A 187 5.33 21.23 2.90
C ILE A 187 5.34 20.40 4.19
N LEU A 188 6.17 19.36 4.21
CA LEU A 188 6.31 18.37 5.30
C LEU A 188 7.69 18.46 5.96
N THR A 189 8.34 19.62 5.88
CA THR A 189 9.68 19.80 6.42
C THR A 189 9.66 19.55 7.93
N GLU A 190 10.55 18.69 8.43
CA GLU A 190 10.62 18.25 9.84
C GLU A 190 9.34 17.57 10.37
N ALA A 191 8.43 17.14 9.49
CA ALA A 191 7.22 16.41 9.91
C ALA A 191 7.57 15.01 10.43
N ASP A 192 6.82 14.52 11.42
CA ASP A 192 7.03 13.21 12.03
C ASP A 192 5.93 12.21 11.62
N PHE A 193 6.26 11.22 10.80
CA PHE A 193 5.38 10.11 10.41
C PHE A 193 5.69 8.80 11.14
N SER A 194 6.52 8.83 12.18
CA SER A 194 7.06 7.62 12.80
C SER A 194 5.96 6.65 13.23
N HIS A 195 6.10 5.38 12.88
CA HIS A 195 5.14 4.31 13.16
C HIS A 195 3.72 4.53 12.63
N SER A 196 3.53 5.44 11.66
CA SER A 196 2.24 5.64 11.01
C SER A 196 2.01 4.66 9.85
N LYS A 197 0.75 4.54 9.42
CA LYS A 197 0.38 3.86 8.18
C LYS A 197 -0.03 4.91 7.15
N LEU A 198 0.58 4.87 5.97
CA LEU A 198 0.38 5.77 4.83
C LEU A 198 0.05 4.94 3.59
N ILE A 199 -0.88 4.00 3.74
CA ILE A 199 -1.26 3.06 2.68
C ILE A 199 -1.85 3.85 1.51
N GLY A 200 -1.23 3.77 0.33
CA GLY A 200 -1.69 4.48 -0.87
C GLY A 200 -1.65 6.01 -0.75
N ALA A 201 -0.87 6.57 0.19
CA ALA A 201 -0.75 8.01 0.35
C ALA A 201 -0.13 8.66 -0.89
N ASP A 202 -0.61 9.84 -1.27
CA ASP A 202 0.00 10.65 -2.31
C ASP A 202 0.89 11.72 -1.68
N LEU A 203 2.20 11.58 -1.80
CA LEU A 203 3.20 12.57 -1.40
C LEU A 203 3.91 13.17 -2.63
N SER A 204 3.30 13.08 -3.83
CA SER A 204 3.92 13.54 -5.07
C SER A 204 4.28 15.02 -4.96
N HIS A 205 5.52 15.34 -5.33
CA HIS A 205 6.07 16.69 -5.27
C HIS A 205 6.05 17.37 -3.89
N ALA A 206 5.86 16.62 -2.80
CA ALA A 206 5.93 17.17 -1.45
C ALA A 206 7.37 17.57 -1.08
N VAL A 207 7.51 18.56 -0.18
CA VAL A 207 8.79 18.99 0.38
C VAL A 207 8.91 18.46 1.80
N ALA A 208 9.51 17.28 1.94
CA ALA A 208 9.62 16.51 3.18
C ALA A 208 11.07 16.46 3.69
N HIS A 209 11.76 17.61 3.65
CA HIS A 209 13.13 17.73 4.17
C HIS A 209 13.16 17.37 5.66
N ARG A 210 14.09 16.53 6.09
CA ARG A 210 14.25 16.12 7.49
C ARG A 210 13.00 15.47 8.11
N ALA A 211 12.05 15.02 7.30
CA ALA A 211 10.90 14.30 7.79
C ALA A 211 11.33 12.93 8.36
N ARG A 212 10.60 12.45 9.37
CA ARG A 212 10.85 11.14 9.99
C ARG A 212 9.83 10.13 9.49
N PHE A 213 10.29 9.12 8.76
CA PHE A 213 9.50 7.96 8.32
C PHE A 213 9.88 6.69 9.09
N ALA A 214 10.43 6.84 10.30
CA ALA A 214 10.95 5.72 11.08
C ALA A 214 9.83 4.72 11.44
N GLY A 215 9.96 3.47 11.03
CA GLY A 215 8.96 2.42 11.22
C GLY A 215 7.62 2.69 10.52
N THR A 216 7.57 3.62 9.56
CA THR A 216 6.35 3.98 8.83
C THR A 216 6.05 2.94 7.75
N ALA A 217 4.80 2.53 7.64
CA ALA A 217 4.33 1.67 6.56
C ALA A 217 3.75 2.51 5.40
N LEU A 218 4.40 2.49 4.24
CA LEU A 218 4.04 3.25 3.03
C LEU A 218 3.67 2.35 1.84
N PRO A 219 2.88 1.27 2.01
CA PRO A 219 2.61 0.40 0.88
C PRO A 219 1.83 1.16 -0.19
N ARG A 220 2.31 1.10 -1.44
CA ARG A 220 1.74 1.81 -2.61
C ARG A 220 1.69 3.34 -2.48
N ALA A 221 2.49 3.92 -1.59
CA ALA A 221 2.58 5.38 -1.51
C ALA A 221 3.23 5.94 -2.78
N ARG A 222 2.74 7.08 -3.27
CA ARG A 222 3.34 7.83 -4.37
C ARG A 222 4.26 8.90 -3.79
N LEU A 223 5.55 8.77 -4.01
CA LEU A 223 6.57 9.76 -3.61
C LEU A 223 7.19 10.41 -4.87
N THR A 224 6.49 10.37 -6.00
CA THR A 224 7.00 10.82 -7.29
C THR A 224 7.42 12.28 -7.22
N GLY A 225 8.68 12.57 -7.54
CA GLY A 225 9.22 13.93 -7.52
C GLY A 225 9.27 14.58 -6.13
N ALA A 226 9.08 13.83 -5.05
CA ALA A 226 9.14 14.35 -3.69
C ALA A 226 10.59 14.70 -3.30
N SER A 227 10.76 15.79 -2.55
CA SER A 227 12.06 16.16 -1.98
C SER A 227 12.17 15.63 -0.56
N LEU A 228 12.94 14.56 -0.37
CA LEU A 228 13.09 13.77 0.86
C LEU A 228 14.49 13.96 1.46
N VAL A 229 15.08 15.14 1.25
CA VAL A 229 16.45 15.47 1.66
C VAL A 229 16.59 15.33 3.19
N GLU A 230 17.66 14.65 3.63
CA GLU A 230 17.96 14.42 5.06
C GLU A 230 16.83 13.71 5.86
N SER A 231 15.94 12.99 5.20
CA SER A 231 14.86 12.23 5.87
C SER A 231 15.35 10.93 6.51
N ASP A 232 14.63 10.45 7.52
CA ASP A 232 14.94 9.22 8.26
C ASP A 232 14.00 8.07 7.84
N TRP A 233 14.57 6.99 7.31
CA TRP A 233 13.87 5.81 6.76
C TRP A 233 14.08 4.54 7.59
N THR A 234 14.65 4.66 8.80
CA THR A 234 14.92 3.53 9.67
C THR A 234 13.67 2.66 9.82
N ASP A 235 13.76 1.37 9.47
CA ASP A 235 12.66 0.39 9.56
C ASP A 235 11.38 0.74 8.75
N ALA A 236 11.42 1.70 7.83
CA ALA A 236 10.29 2.01 6.96
C ALA A 236 9.96 0.82 6.02
N VAL A 237 8.68 0.68 5.65
CA VAL A 237 8.20 -0.36 4.72
C VAL A 237 7.70 0.29 3.44
N LEU A 238 8.41 0.04 2.34
CA LEU A 238 8.21 0.69 1.04
C LEU A 238 7.47 -0.19 0.02
N PHE A 239 6.75 -1.23 0.44
CA PHE A 239 6.14 -2.21 -0.47
C PHE A 239 5.32 -1.55 -1.61
N LEU A 240 5.77 -1.70 -2.85
CA LEU A 240 5.18 -1.09 -4.05
C LEU A 240 5.10 0.45 -4.04
N ALA A 241 5.89 1.13 -3.21
CA ALA A 241 5.96 2.59 -3.21
C ALA A 241 6.68 3.13 -4.46
N ASP A 242 6.19 4.23 -5.02
CA ASP A 242 6.80 4.87 -6.18
C ASP A 242 7.76 5.99 -5.74
N LEU A 243 9.05 5.81 -5.96
CA LEU A 243 10.13 6.76 -5.66
C LEU A 243 10.68 7.45 -6.93
N SER A 244 10.00 7.33 -8.08
CA SER A 244 10.42 7.96 -9.34
C SER A 244 10.65 9.46 -9.17
N ASN A 245 11.76 9.98 -9.69
CA ASN A 245 12.12 11.40 -9.58
C ASN A 245 12.30 11.93 -8.14
N ALA A 246 12.24 11.09 -7.11
CA ALA A 246 12.39 11.53 -5.73
C ALA A 246 13.85 11.86 -5.40
N ASP A 247 14.05 12.81 -4.49
CA ASP A 247 15.38 13.21 -4.00
C ASP A 247 15.59 12.77 -2.55
N LEU A 248 16.35 11.69 -2.36
CA LEU A 248 16.75 11.12 -1.07
C LEU A 248 18.16 11.59 -0.66
N THR A 249 18.65 12.73 -1.16
CA THR A 249 19.98 13.25 -0.78
C THR A 249 20.13 13.34 0.74
N GLY A 250 21.15 12.67 1.28
CA GLY A 250 21.42 12.69 2.72
C GLY A 250 20.43 11.91 3.58
N ALA A 251 19.50 11.16 2.99
CA ALA A 251 18.59 10.29 3.73
C ALA A 251 19.37 9.24 4.55
N THR A 252 18.87 8.94 5.76
CA THR A 252 19.49 8.00 6.69
C THR A 252 18.56 6.82 6.98
N GLY A 253 19.10 5.70 7.46
CA GLY A 253 18.30 4.51 7.79
C GLY A 253 17.69 3.78 6.59
N LEU A 254 18.02 4.21 5.37
CA LEU A 254 17.60 3.55 4.13
C LEU A 254 18.48 2.33 3.85
N GLU A 255 17.86 1.19 3.58
CA GLU A 255 18.52 -0.08 3.29
C GLU A 255 18.16 -0.58 1.89
N ILE A 256 19.05 -1.39 1.29
CA ILE A 256 18.81 -1.95 -0.04
C ILE A 256 17.55 -2.81 -0.05
N GLU A 257 17.30 -3.61 0.99
CA GLU A 257 16.14 -4.50 1.03
C GLU A 257 14.81 -3.75 1.01
N GLN A 258 14.76 -2.54 1.59
CA GLN A 258 13.60 -1.65 1.49
C GLN A 258 13.36 -1.21 0.04
N LEU A 259 14.43 -0.91 -0.70
CA LEU A 259 14.36 -0.52 -2.12
C LEU A 259 13.96 -1.67 -3.03
N LEU A 260 14.33 -2.91 -2.69
CA LEU A 260 13.86 -4.10 -3.44
C LEU A 260 12.35 -4.33 -3.31
N GLN A 261 11.73 -3.76 -2.28
CA GLN A 261 10.27 -3.81 -2.09
C GLN A 261 9.54 -2.62 -2.71
N ALA A 262 10.23 -1.50 -2.93
CA ALA A 262 9.65 -0.35 -3.62
C ALA A 262 9.14 -0.75 -5.00
N GLY A 263 8.09 -0.09 -5.47
CA GLY A 263 7.48 -0.40 -6.77
C GLY A 263 8.26 0.22 -7.92
N ASN A 264 8.85 1.41 -7.73
CA ASN A 264 9.46 2.13 -8.83
C ASN A 264 10.60 3.04 -8.35
N TRP A 265 11.79 2.87 -8.91
CA TRP A 265 12.91 3.79 -8.83
C TRP A 265 13.91 3.49 -9.95
N SER A 266 14.75 4.47 -10.30
CA SER A 266 15.81 4.27 -11.28
C SER A 266 17.04 5.10 -10.97
N LEU A 267 18.22 4.54 -11.19
CA LEU A 267 19.49 5.28 -11.21
C LEU A 267 19.79 5.89 -12.58
N ASP A 268 19.32 5.23 -13.65
CA ASP A 268 19.80 5.46 -15.01
C ASP A 268 18.71 6.00 -15.96
N ASP A 269 17.43 5.78 -15.68
CA ASP A 269 16.32 6.34 -16.47
C ASP A 269 16.08 7.81 -16.11
N GLU A 270 16.54 8.72 -16.98
CA GLU A 270 16.43 10.17 -16.78
C GLU A 270 14.99 10.67 -16.57
N SER A 271 13.97 9.94 -17.05
CA SER A 271 12.56 10.36 -16.93
C SER A 271 11.96 10.10 -15.53
N ARG A 272 12.60 9.24 -14.75
CA ARG A 272 12.15 8.80 -13.42
C ARG A 272 13.30 8.60 -12.43
N ARG A 273 14.41 9.29 -12.66
CA ARG A 273 15.65 9.10 -11.89
C ARG A 273 15.46 9.49 -10.43
N THR A 274 15.66 8.53 -9.54
CA THR A 274 15.70 8.73 -8.09
C THR A 274 17.13 9.11 -7.68
N VAL A 275 17.27 10.14 -6.85
CA VAL A 275 18.57 10.53 -6.27
C VAL A 275 18.72 9.84 -4.93
N PHE A 276 19.78 9.05 -4.73
CA PHE A 276 20.04 8.32 -3.50
C PHE A 276 21.24 8.88 -2.72
N PRO A 277 21.37 8.57 -1.42
CA PRO A 277 22.63 8.76 -0.69
C PRO A 277 23.80 8.06 -1.41
N PRO A 278 25.01 8.66 -1.47
CA PRO A 278 26.13 8.11 -2.25
C PRO A 278 26.51 6.67 -1.90
N ALA A 279 26.39 6.28 -0.63
CA ALA A 279 26.69 4.91 -0.19
C ALA A 279 25.66 3.89 -0.74
N ILE A 280 24.38 4.27 -0.77
CA ILE A 280 23.30 3.45 -1.31
C ILE A 280 23.43 3.33 -2.83
N GLU A 281 23.67 4.44 -3.52
CA GLU A 281 23.90 4.41 -4.97
C GLU A 281 25.09 3.51 -5.34
N ALA A 282 26.21 3.63 -4.62
CA ALA A 282 27.39 2.79 -4.87
C ALA A 282 27.11 1.29 -4.65
N GLU A 283 26.34 0.95 -3.61
CA GLU A 283 25.89 -0.41 -3.31
C GLU A 283 24.97 -0.96 -4.41
N LEU A 284 23.95 -0.21 -4.80
CA LEU A 284 23.03 -0.56 -5.89
C LEU A 284 23.79 -0.83 -7.19
N ARG A 285 24.68 0.08 -7.59
CA ARG A 285 25.50 -0.08 -8.80
C ARG A 285 26.42 -1.29 -8.71
N ARG A 286 27.05 -1.53 -7.55
CA ARG A 286 27.92 -2.71 -7.37
C ARG A 286 27.15 -4.01 -7.60
N ARG A 287 25.88 -4.06 -7.21
CA ARG A 287 25.01 -5.21 -7.39
C ARG A 287 24.35 -5.31 -8.76
N GLY A 288 24.54 -4.33 -9.64
CA GLY A 288 23.83 -4.27 -10.93
C GLY A 288 22.35 -3.85 -10.81
N LEU A 289 21.95 -3.35 -9.65
CA LEU A 289 20.59 -2.86 -9.37
C LEU A 289 20.46 -1.40 -9.77
N THR A 290 20.39 -1.10 -11.06
CA THR A 290 20.26 0.28 -11.54
C THR A 290 18.84 0.69 -11.87
N ASP A 291 17.94 -0.27 -12.00
CA ASP A 291 16.56 0.00 -12.35
C ASP A 291 15.61 -0.99 -11.67
N HIS A 292 14.54 -0.48 -11.10
CA HIS A 292 13.50 -1.30 -10.50
C HIS A 292 12.14 -0.74 -10.83
N PHE A 293 11.32 -1.55 -11.50
CA PHE A 293 9.99 -1.16 -11.91
C PHE A 293 9.03 -2.34 -11.80
N VAL A 294 8.01 -2.15 -10.99
CA VAL A 294 6.84 -3.00 -10.87
C VAL A 294 5.69 -2.20 -11.50
N PRO A 295 5.18 -2.61 -12.68
CA PRO A 295 4.14 -1.87 -13.38
C PRO A 295 2.86 -1.74 -12.55
N ASP A 296 2.20 -0.58 -12.63
CA ASP A 296 0.82 -0.42 -12.15
C ASP A 296 -0.10 -1.41 -12.89
N GLY A 297 -0.75 -2.31 -12.17
CA GLY A 297 -1.72 -3.27 -12.69
C GLY A 297 -2.22 -4.25 -11.63
N ASP A 298 -3.33 -4.94 -11.91
CA ASP A 298 -3.86 -6.02 -11.07
C ASP A 298 -2.86 -7.18 -11.02
N TRP A 299 -1.96 -7.12 -10.06
CA TRP A 299 -0.90 -8.08 -9.74
C TRP A 299 -1.46 -9.48 -9.46
N GLU A 300 -2.75 -9.59 -9.11
CA GLU A 300 -3.48 -10.84 -8.99
C GLU A 300 -3.61 -11.60 -10.32
N GLU A 301 -3.58 -10.91 -11.48
CA GLU A 301 -3.72 -11.55 -12.80
C GLU A 301 -2.38 -11.90 -13.48
N ARG A 302 -1.25 -11.33 -13.03
CA ARG A 302 0.05 -11.45 -13.72
C ARG A 302 1.10 -12.35 -13.05
N GLY A 303 0.77 -12.95 -11.92
CA GLY A 303 1.50 -14.08 -11.34
C GLY A 303 2.87 -13.79 -10.72
N TRP A 304 3.41 -12.57 -10.82
CA TRP A 304 4.69 -12.19 -10.20
C TRP A 304 4.67 -10.73 -9.74
N VAL A 305 5.14 -10.47 -8.52
CA VAL A 305 5.15 -9.12 -7.90
C VAL A 305 6.49 -8.42 -8.15
N ARG A 306 7.61 -9.17 -8.20
CA ARG A 306 8.96 -8.60 -8.32
C ARG A 306 9.80 -9.40 -9.30
N ARG A 307 10.64 -8.72 -10.10
CA ARG A 307 11.61 -9.37 -10.99
C ARG A 307 12.97 -8.70 -10.86
N PHE A 308 13.99 -9.51 -10.62
CA PHE A 308 15.39 -9.13 -10.59
C PHE A 308 16.14 -9.91 -11.65
N GLU A 309 16.82 -9.20 -12.55
CA GLU A 309 17.50 -9.78 -13.70
C GLU A 309 18.96 -9.33 -13.72
N ASP A 310 19.89 -10.28 -13.81
CA ASP A 310 21.34 -10.04 -13.82
C ASP A 310 21.89 -9.31 -12.58
N VAL A 311 21.26 -9.53 -11.42
CA VAL A 311 21.62 -8.89 -10.14
C VAL A 311 22.55 -9.76 -9.28
N ASP A 312 23.53 -9.13 -8.65
CA ASP A 312 24.40 -9.74 -7.63
C ASP A 312 23.84 -9.53 -6.21
N PHE A 313 23.19 -10.57 -5.71
CA PHE A 313 22.74 -10.73 -4.33
C PHE A 313 23.65 -11.65 -3.50
N SER A 314 24.92 -11.81 -3.90
CA SER A 314 25.88 -12.58 -3.11
C SER A 314 25.99 -12.01 -1.68
N ASP A 315 26.06 -12.92 -0.72
CA ASP A 315 26.08 -12.69 0.73
C ASP A 315 24.96 -11.77 1.26
N PHE A 316 23.90 -11.54 0.48
CA PHE A 316 22.80 -10.68 0.85
C PHE A 316 21.90 -11.35 1.89
N GLY A 317 21.54 -10.60 2.94
CA GLY A 317 20.57 -11.06 3.93
C GLY A 317 19.18 -10.56 3.59
N PHE A 318 18.24 -11.47 3.35
CA PHE A 318 16.83 -11.16 3.23
C PHE A 318 16.18 -11.31 4.62
N THR A 319 15.63 -10.22 5.13
CA THR A 319 15.07 -10.12 6.48
C THR A 319 13.57 -9.88 6.48
N TYR A 320 13.02 -9.32 5.41
CA TYR A 320 11.56 -9.19 5.27
C TYR A 320 10.94 -10.56 5.03
N GLN A 321 9.84 -10.82 5.72
CA GLN A 321 9.23 -12.15 5.76
C GLN A 321 8.52 -12.51 4.46
N ASP A 322 8.04 -11.54 3.67
CA ASP A 322 7.25 -11.80 2.46
C ASP A 322 8.02 -11.46 1.18
N TRP A 323 8.47 -12.52 0.52
CA TRP A 323 9.09 -12.50 -0.80
C TRP A 323 8.34 -13.40 -1.79
N THR A 324 7.06 -13.65 -1.52
CA THR A 324 6.21 -14.43 -2.42
C THR A 324 6.18 -13.78 -3.81
N TYR A 325 5.97 -14.60 -4.85
CA TYR A 325 5.84 -14.12 -6.22
C TYR A 325 7.08 -13.34 -6.73
N THR A 326 8.28 -13.70 -6.28
CA THR A 326 9.53 -13.06 -6.71
C THR A 326 10.26 -13.88 -7.77
N HIS A 327 10.70 -13.21 -8.83
CA HIS A 327 11.53 -13.75 -9.88
C HIS A 327 12.98 -13.31 -9.74
N PHE A 328 13.87 -14.28 -9.51
CA PHE A 328 15.30 -14.14 -9.61
C PHE A 328 15.75 -14.77 -10.94
N VAL A 329 16.29 -13.96 -11.86
CA VAL A 329 16.68 -14.39 -13.21
C VAL A 329 18.14 -14.04 -13.48
N ARG A 330 18.97 -15.05 -13.76
CA ARG A 330 20.42 -14.90 -13.98
C ARG A 330 21.12 -14.14 -12.85
N THR A 331 20.62 -14.29 -11.63
CA THR A 331 21.14 -13.61 -10.44
C THR A 331 22.18 -14.47 -9.72
N ASP A 332 23.08 -13.82 -8.99
CA ASP A 332 23.96 -14.47 -8.02
C ASP A 332 23.33 -14.38 -6.62
N LEU A 333 22.91 -15.50 -6.03
CA LEU A 333 22.43 -15.57 -4.64
C LEU A 333 23.41 -16.36 -3.76
N SER A 334 24.67 -16.48 -4.18
CA SER A 334 25.63 -17.28 -3.46
C SER A 334 25.87 -16.73 -2.06
N GLY A 335 25.79 -17.59 -1.04
CA GLY A 335 25.89 -17.17 0.37
C GLY A 335 24.72 -16.32 0.89
N ALA A 336 23.70 -16.04 0.08
CA ALA A 336 22.52 -15.30 0.51
C ALA A 336 21.76 -16.03 1.63
N ARG A 337 21.06 -15.28 2.48
CA ARG A 337 20.30 -15.82 3.62
C ARG A 337 18.82 -15.50 3.49
N PHE A 338 17.97 -16.53 3.44
CA PHE A 338 16.50 -16.46 3.41
C PHE A 338 15.89 -17.05 4.69
N GLU A 339 16.43 -16.71 5.86
CA GLU A 339 16.07 -17.36 7.12
C GLU A 339 14.63 -17.02 7.53
N GLY A 340 13.73 -18.01 7.55
CA GLY A 340 12.31 -17.84 7.86
C GLY A 340 11.47 -17.18 6.76
N VAL A 341 12.08 -16.80 5.64
CA VAL A 341 11.44 -16.01 4.58
C VAL A 341 10.42 -16.84 3.80
N ASP A 342 9.29 -16.24 3.48
CA ASP A 342 8.27 -16.78 2.59
C ASP A 342 8.65 -16.53 1.12
N LEU A 343 8.99 -17.60 0.40
CA LEU A 343 9.35 -17.61 -1.01
C LEU A 343 8.33 -18.40 -1.84
N ARG A 344 7.10 -18.54 -1.33
CA ARG A 344 6.06 -19.25 -2.08
C ARG A 344 5.84 -18.62 -3.44
N ASP A 345 5.55 -19.49 -4.40
CA ASP A 345 5.30 -19.08 -5.79
C ASP A 345 6.42 -18.19 -6.34
N SER A 346 7.68 -18.41 -5.96
CA SER A 346 8.86 -17.66 -6.47
C SER A 346 9.63 -18.50 -7.48
N ALA A 347 10.38 -17.87 -8.40
CA ALA A 347 11.21 -18.59 -9.38
C ALA A 347 12.67 -18.16 -9.37
N PHE A 348 13.54 -19.15 -9.57
CA PHE A 348 14.99 -19.04 -9.58
C PHE A 348 15.52 -19.58 -10.92
N ILE A 349 15.56 -18.70 -11.92
CA ILE A 349 15.86 -19.04 -13.32
C ILE A 349 17.32 -18.70 -13.60
N ASP A 350 18.14 -19.70 -13.96
CA ASP A 350 19.58 -19.54 -14.17
C ASP A 350 20.31 -18.90 -12.97
N THR A 351 19.77 -19.05 -11.76
CA THR A 351 20.23 -18.41 -10.53
C THR A 351 21.28 -19.25 -9.81
N ASP A 352 22.35 -18.62 -9.31
CA ASP A 352 23.33 -19.25 -8.43
C ASP A 352 22.81 -19.38 -6.99
N LEU A 353 22.63 -20.60 -6.51
CA LEU A 353 22.25 -20.88 -5.13
C LEU A 353 23.40 -21.53 -4.33
N SER A 354 24.64 -21.40 -4.79
CA SER A 354 25.80 -21.94 -4.09
C SER A 354 25.86 -21.36 -2.67
N THR A 355 25.93 -22.20 -1.64
CA THR A 355 25.99 -21.78 -0.22
C THR A 355 24.85 -20.90 0.29
N THR A 356 23.78 -20.68 -0.47
CA THR A 356 22.54 -20.02 -0.01
C THR A 356 21.89 -20.77 1.15
N SER A 357 21.44 -20.04 2.16
CA SER A 357 20.72 -20.58 3.31
C SER A 357 19.21 -20.42 3.13
N PHE A 358 18.49 -21.54 3.15
CA PHE A 358 17.02 -21.59 3.16
C PHE A 358 16.47 -22.06 4.51
N VAL A 359 17.20 -21.85 5.60
CA VAL A 359 16.77 -22.29 6.93
C VAL A 359 15.39 -21.71 7.25
N ASP A 360 14.42 -22.57 7.55
CA ASP A 360 13.03 -22.20 7.86
C ASP A 360 12.29 -21.42 6.76
N ALA A 361 12.85 -21.33 5.55
CA ALA A 361 12.21 -20.68 4.41
C ALA A 361 11.02 -21.49 3.90
N ASP A 362 10.01 -20.80 3.38
CA ASP A 362 8.85 -21.41 2.72
C ASP A 362 9.10 -21.49 1.21
N LEU A 363 9.31 -22.69 0.67
CA LEU A 363 9.54 -22.94 -0.75
C LEU A 363 8.37 -23.66 -1.42
N ASP A 364 7.19 -23.71 -0.77
CA ASP A 364 6.00 -24.29 -1.40
C ASP A 364 5.72 -23.59 -2.73
N TYR A 365 5.45 -24.35 -3.79
CA TYR A 365 5.18 -23.84 -5.14
C TYR A 365 6.35 -23.09 -5.82
N ALA A 366 7.52 -22.99 -5.19
CA ALA A 366 8.67 -22.32 -5.78
C ALA A 366 9.28 -23.14 -6.94
N ASP A 367 9.74 -22.45 -7.98
CA ASP A 367 10.43 -23.04 -9.14
C ASP A 367 11.94 -22.82 -9.05
N LEU A 368 12.66 -23.82 -8.55
CA LEU A 368 14.12 -23.86 -8.52
C LEU A 368 14.70 -24.76 -9.63
N SER A 369 13.90 -25.17 -10.61
CA SER A 369 14.30 -26.20 -11.58
C SER A 369 15.52 -25.84 -12.43
N GLN A 370 15.74 -24.54 -12.65
CA GLN A 370 16.88 -24.00 -13.40
C GLN A 370 17.96 -23.37 -12.51
N ALA A 371 17.85 -23.50 -11.19
CA ALA A 371 18.88 -23.01 -10.29
C ALA A 371 20.13 -23.91 -10.33
N ARG A 372 21.30 -23.30 -10.15
CA ARG A 372 22.61 -23.97 -10.05
C ARG A 372 23.13 -23.90 -8.63
N GLY A 373 24.05 -24.80 -8.25
CA GLY A 373 24.70 -24.77 -6.94
C GLY A 373 23.84 -25.25 -5.74
N LEU A 374 22.54 -25.51 -5.93
CA LEU A 374 21.65 -26.01 -4.88
C LEU A 374 21.99 -27.46 -4.48
N THR A 375 22.23 -27.67 -3.20
CA THR A 375 22.50 -28.98 -2.60
C THR A 375 21.31 -29.51 -1.80
N VAL A 376 21.31 -30.82 -1.52
CA VAL A 376 20.30 -31.45 -0.64
C VAL A 376 20.28 -30.78 0.73
N ASP A 377 21.45 -30.57 1.34
CA ASP A 377 21.55 -30.06 2.71
C ASP A 377 21.07 -28.61 2.84
N GLN A 378 21.13 -27.81 1.77
CA GLN A 378 20.51 -26.48 1.72
C GLN A 378 18.99 -26.59 1.61
N PHE A 379 18.51 -27.40 0.66
CA PHE A 379 17.09 -27.51 0.33
C PHE A 379 16.24 -28.09 1.48
N VAL A 380 16.72 -29.13 2.15
CA VAL A 380 15.95 -29.82 3.20
C VAL A 380 15.80 -28.99 4.48
N LYS A 381 16.58 -27.92 4.65
CA LYS A 381 16.46 -26.98 5.78
C LYS A 381 15.28 -26.02 5.64
N ALA A 382 14.68 -25.92 4.46
CA ALA A 382 13.45 -25.16 4.27
C ALA A 382 12.27 -25.79 5.04
N ARG A 383 11.42 -24.94 5.63
CA ARG A 383 10.27 -25.40 6.43
C ARG A 383 9.21 -26.09 5.60
N ALA A 384 9.01 -25.66 4.35
CA ALA A 384 7.96 -26.14 3.47
C ALA A 384 8.46 -26.26 2.03
N TRP A 385 8.12 -27.38 1.40
CA TRP A 385 8.30 -27.68 -0.02
C TRP A 385 7.45 -28.92 -0.35
N ASP A 386 7.02 -29.07 -1.60
CA ASP A 386 6.25 -30.22 -2.08
C ASP A 386 6.82 -30.84 -3.36
N LEU A 387 7.41 -32.04 -3.34
CA LEU A 387 7.84 -32.74 -4.57
C LEU A 387 6.80 -33.75 -5.10
N THR A 388 5.71 -33.99 -4.38
CA THR A 388 4.72 -35.03 -4.70
C THR A 388 3.66 -34.55 -5.69
N SER A 389 3.34 -33.26 -5.63
CA SER A 389 2.36 -32.62 -6.51
C SER A 389 2.99 -32.15 -7.82
N SER A 390 2.25 -32.27 -8.93
CA SER A 390 2.64 -31.65 -10.21
C SER A 390 2.72 -30.13 -10.15
N TYR A 391 2.05 -29.53 -9.16
CA TYR A 391 2.08 -28.10 -8.89
C TYR A 391 3.02 -27.76 -7.72
N GLY A 392 3.71 -28.74 -7.13
CA GLY A 392 4.58 -28.50 -5.99
C GLY A 392 5.88 -27.78 -6.35
N THR A 393 6.77 -27.67 -5.38
CA THR A 393 8.13 -27.14 -5.54
C THR A 393 8.87 -27.88 -6.64
N LYS A 394 9.50 -27.14 -7.55
CA LYS A 394 10.33 -27.72 -8.61
C LYS A 394 11.80 -27.53 -8.26
N VAL A 395 12.61 -28.53 -8.55
CA VAL A 395 14.04 -28.56 -8.25
C VAL A 395 14.83 -29.11 -9.43
N PRO A 396 16.15 -28.88 -9.52
CA PRO A 396 16.96 -29.40 -10.62
C PRO A 396 16.91 -30.94 -10.68
N GLU A 397 16.89 -31.53 -11.88
CA GLU A 397 16.71 -32.98 -12.06
C GLU A 397 17.72 -33.82 -11.28
N LYS A 398 18.98 -33.39 -11.23
CA LYS A 398 20.03 -34.07 -10.45
C LYS A 398 19.73 -34.06 -8.95
N LEU A 399 19.23 -32.95 -8.43
CA LEU A 399 18.85 -32.82 -7.03
C LEU A 399 17.62 -33.68 -6.73
N ARG A 400 16.62 -33.66 -7.62
CA ARG A 400 15.42 -34.51 -7.53
C ARG A 400 15.79 -35.99 -7.41
N ALA A 401 16.65 -36.49 -8.29
CA ALA A 401 17.07 -37.89 -8.26
C ALA A 401 17.83 -38.26 -6.98
N GLU A 402 18.59 -37.34 -6.40
CA GLU A 402 19.28 -37.55 -5.12
C GLU A 402 18.31 -37.54 -3.93
N LEU A 403 17.31 -36.63 -3.93
CA LEU A 403 16.25 -36.58 -2.91
C LEU A 403 15.41 -37.87 -2.94
N GLU A 404 15.01 -38.32 -4.13
CA GLU A 404 14.27 -39.58 -4.32
C GLU A 404 15.09 -40.80 -3.86
N ARG A 405 16.39 -40.84 -4.15
CA ARG A 405 17.29 -41.91 -3.64
C ARG A 405 17.36 -41.93 -2.11
N ARG A 406 17.24 -40.77 -1.47
CA ARG A 406 17.19 -40.62 -0.01
C ARG A 406 15.79 -40.80 0.58
N GLY A 407 14.77 -41.04 -0.24
CA GLY A 407 13.38 -41.18 0.19
C GLY A 407 12.75 -39.88 0.71
N LEU A 408 13.24 -38.72 0.26
CA LEU A 408 12.79 -37.41 0.72
C LEU A 408 11.77 -36.80 -0.25
N GLN A 409 10.53 -36.59 0.22
CA GLN A 409 9.40 -36.04 -0.56
C GLN A 409 8.45 -35.24 0.36
N LYS A 410 8.87 -34.10 0.93
CA LYS A 410 7.96 -33.18 1.65
C LYS A 410 6.90 -32.74 0.63
N LYS A 411 5.58 -32.62 0.88
CA LYS A 411 4.77 -32.14 2.03
C LYS A 411 3.97 -33.25 2.77
N GLY A 412 4.01 -33.22 4.11
CA GLY A 412 3.30 -34.16 5.01
C GLY A 412 4.24 -35.03 5.87
N GLN A 413 5.36 -35.46 5.27
CA GLN A 413 6.73 -35.58 5.79
C GLN A 413 7.60 -36.19 4.69
#